data_AF-A0A416U2E4-F1
#
_entry.id   AF-A0A416U2E4-F1
#
_cell.length_a   1.000
_cell.length_b   1.000
_cell.length_c   1.000
_cell.angle_alpha   90.00
_cell.angle_beta   90.00
_cell.angle_gamma   90.00
#
_symmetry.space_group_name_H-M   'P 1'
#
loop_
_entity.id
_entity.type
_entity.pdbx_description
1 polymer ?
#
loop_
_entity_poly.entity_id
_entity_poly.type
_entity_poly.pdbx_seq_one_letter_code
_entity_poly.pdbx_strand_id
1 'polypeptide(L)'
;MFKVGDLVYVSNPDTKYEEEYGVRFHKSFFGTVTEVTDYGNEICVEVKFPATPNGCKIEWAYNANELSLAKELKDMTIEKLSNKFDLQVFAEYL
;
A
#
# COMPACT_ATOMS: atom_id res chain seq x y z
N MET A 1 -10.04 10.95 -3.31
CA MET A 1 -10.51 9.74 -4.01
C MET A 1 -9.38 9.24 -4.89
N PHE A 2 -9.02 7.97 -4.72
CA PHE A 2 -7.99 7.30 -5.50
C PHE A 2 -8.40 7.16 -6.97
N LYS A 3 -7.41 7.02 -7.85
CA LYS A 3 -7.59 6.76 -9.27
C LYS A 3 -6.71 5.59 -9.70
N VAL A 4 -7.15 4.86 -10.73
CA VAL A 4 -6.34 3.84 -11.38
C VAL A 4 -4.99 4.44 -11.80
N GLY A 5 -3.91 3.77 -11.43
CA GLY A 5 -2.53 4.23 -11.64
C GLY A 5 -1.94 5.06 -10.50
N ASP A 6 -2.72 5.45 -9.49
CA ASP A 6 -2.15 6.08 -8.30
C ASP A 6 -1.19 5.11 -7.57
N LEU A 7 -0.04 5.64 -7.15
CA LEU A 7 0.85 4.95 -6.23
C LEU A 7 0.38 5.18 -4.79
N VAL A 8 0.21 4.09 -4.04
CA VAL A 8 -0.32 4.08 -2.68
C VAL A 8 0.53 3.21 -1.76
N TYR A 9 0.35 3.40 -0.46
CA TYR A 9 0.86 2.52 0.58
C TYR A 9 -0.24 2.31 1.64
N VAL A 10 -0.17 1.18 2.35
CA VAL A 10 -1.07 0.88 3.47
C VAL A 10 -0.59 1.68 4.68
N SER A 11 -1.39 2.67 5.10
CA SER A 11 -1.05 3.59 6.18
C SER A 11 -1.82 3.31 7.47
N ASN A 12 -2.95 2.61 7.37
CA ASN A 12 -3.83 2.29 8.50
C ASN A 12 -4.50 0.92 8.27
N PRO A 13 -3.77 -0.19 8.44
CA PRO A 13 -4.31 -1.53 8.18
C PRO A 13 -5.48 -1.85 9.11
N ASP A 14 -6.53 -2.47 8.57
CA ASP A 14 -7.65 -3.00 9.35
C ASP A 14 -7.23 -4.30 10.05
N THR A 15 -6.75 -4.17 11.29
CA THR A 15 -6.33 -5.32 12.10
C THR A 15 -7.47 -6.26 12.44
N LYS A 16 -8.71 -5.78 12.54
CA LYS A 16 -9.87 -6.64 12.86
C LYS A 16 -10.19 -7.55 11.68
N TYR A 17 -10.20 -6.97 10.47
CA TYR A 17 -10.36 -7.75 9.25
C TYR A 17 -9.27 -8.83 9.13
N GLU A 18 -8.01 -8.46 9.38
CA GLU A 18 -6.89 -9.38 9.26
C GLU A 18 -6.87 -10.50 10.32
N GLU A 19 -7.38 -10.24 11.52
CA GLU A 19 -7.59 -11.26 12.55
C GLU A 19 -8.66 -12.29 12.15
N GLU A 20 -9.72 -11.85 11.46
CA GLU A 20 -10.86 -12.70 11.08
C GLU A 20 -10.64 -13.46 9.76
N TYR A 21 -10.03 -12.80 8.77
CA TYR A 21 -9.93 -13.29 7.39
C TYR A 21 -8.49 -13.61 6.94
N GLY A 22 -7.50 -13.26 7.75
CA GLY A 22 -6.08 -13.49 7.47
C GLY A 22 -5.34 -12.21 7.06
N VAL A 23 -4.03 -12.20 7.34
CA VAL A 23 -3.15 -11.04 7.13
C VAL A 23 -2.85 -10.83 5.64
N ARG A 24 -3.09 -9.63 5.12
CA ARG A 24 -2.72 -9.26 3.76
C ARG A 24 -1.22 -8.96 3.69
N PHE A 25 -0.44 -9.97 3.35
CA PHE A 25 1.01 -9.84 3.26
C PHE A 25 1.45 -9.30 1.89
N HIS A 26 2.28 -8.25 1.88
CA HIS A 26 2.98 -7.73 0.69
C HIS A 26 4.39 -7.26 1.06
N LYS A 27 5.39 -7.62 0.23
CA LYS A 27 6.80 -7.24 0.49
C LYS A 27 7.20 -5.89 -0.08
N SER A 28 6.46 -5.41 -1.08
CA SER A 28 6.65 -4.05 -1.58
C SER A 28 5.91 -3.08 -0.67
N PHE A 29 6.56 -1.97 -0.31
CA PHE A 29 5.92 -0.90 0.46
C PHE A 29 4.88 -0.15 -0.38
N PHE A 30 5.17 0.08 -1.66
CA PHE A 30 4.27 0.75 -2.58
C PHE A 30 3.52 -0.24 -3.47
N GLY A 31 2.24 0.04 -3.68
CA GLY A 31 1.39 -0.62 -4.66
C GLY A 31 0.80 0.38 -5.65
N THR A 32 0.24 -0.14 -6.74
CA THR A 32 -0.46 0.65 -7.76
C THR A 32 -1.94 0.31 -7.72
N VAL A 33 -2.80 1.33 -7.69
CA VAL A 33 -4.25 1.15 -7.77
C VAL A 33 -4.62 0.59 -9.15
N THR A 34 -5.31 -0.54 -9.17
CA THR A 34 -5.79 -1.21 -10.39
C THR A 34 -7.29 -1.01 -10.60
N GLU A 35 -8.06 -0.90 -9.52
CA GLU A 35 -9.50 -0.68 -9.55
C GLU A 35 -9.96 0.14 -8.34
N VAL A 36 -11.03 0.92 -8.52
CA VAL A 36 -11.69 1.67 -7.45
C VAL A 36 -13.20 1.49 -7.61
N THR A 37 -13.84 0.91 -6.60
CA THR A 37 -15.27 0.59 -6.62
C THR A 37 -15.97 1.22 -5.43
N ASP A 38 -16.97 2.05 -5.71
CA ASP A 38 -17.79 2.72 -4.70
C ASP A 38 -19.08 1.91 -4.46
N TYR A 39 -19.21 1.35 -3.26
CA TYR A 39 -20.37 0.60 -2.81
C TYR A 39 -21.39 1.48 -2.05
N GLY A 40 -21.17 2.78 -1.96
CA GLY A 40 -22.03 3.78 -1.32
C GLY A 40 -21.78 3.95 0.18
N ASN A 41 -21.58 2.85 0.91
CA ASN A 41 -21.17 2.86 2.32
C ASN A 41 -19.66 2.82 2.51
N GLU A 42 -18.93 2.32 1.51
CA GLU A 42 -17.48 2.22 1.51
C GLU A 42 -16.90 2.29 0.10
N ILE A 43 -15.64 2.68 0.03
CA ILE A 43 -14.86 2.69 -1.22
C ILE A 43 -13.82 1.59 -1.12
N CYS A 44 -13.95 0.58 -1.97
CA CYS A 44 -12.99 -0.50 -2.10
C CYS A 44 -11.95 -0.12 -3.17
N VAL A 45 -10.68 -0.39 -2.89
CA VAL A 45 -9.55 -0.08 -3.75
C VAL A 45 -8.72 -1.35 -3.94
N GLU A 46 -8.61 -1.81 -5.18
CA GLU A 46 -7.71 -2.91 -5.52
C GLU A 46 -6.31 -2.35 -5.77
N VAL A 47 -5.33 -2.96 -5.10
CA VAL A 47 -3.94 -2.52 -5.11
C VAL A 47 -3.05 -3.69 -5.51
N LYS A 48 -2.31 -3.48 -6.59
CA LYS A 48 -1.29 -4.41 -7.09
C LYS A 48 0.08 -4.02 -6.56
N PHE A 49 0.69 -4.89 -5.77
CA PHE A 49 2.07 -4.76 -5.33
C PHE A 49 3.01 -5.44 -6.34
N PRO A 50 4.07 -4.74 -6.79
CA PRO A 50 5.04 -5.32 -7.71
C PRO A 50 5.85 -6.44 -7.05
N ALA A 51 6.48 -7.27 -7.88
CA ALA A 51 7.46 -8.23 -7.40
C ALA A 51 8.68 -7.50 -6.83
N THR A 52 9.26 -8.05 -5.76
CA THR A 52 10.52 -7.58 -5.17
C THR A 52 11.54 -8.73 -5.19
N PRO A 53 12.85 -8.50 -4.99
CA PRO A 53 13.84 -9.59 -4.99
C PRO A 53 13.48 -10.75 -4.06
N ASN A 54 12.76 -10.46 -2.97
CA ASN A 54 12.34 -11.45 -1.99
C ASN A 54 10.85 -11.84 -2.12
N GLY A 55 10.07 -11.31 -3.07
CA GLY A 55 8.62 -11.43 -3.06
C GLY A 55 7.97 -11.51 -4.44
N CYS A 56 6.88 -12.27 -4.53
CA CYS A 56 6.06 -12.32 -5.73
C CYS A 56 5.16 -11.08 -5.85
N LYS A 57 4.66 -10.86 -7.07
CA LYS A 57 3.61 -9.89 -7.36
C LYS A 57 2.29 -10.37 -6.72
N ILE A 58 1.62 -9.49 -5.98
CA ILE A 58 0.39 -9.80 -5.22
C ILE A 58 -0.61 -8.66 -5.41
N GLU A 59 -1.90 -8.97 -5.30
CA GLU A 59 -3.00 -8.02 -5.42
C GLU A 59 -3.93 -8.19 -4.22
N TRP A 60 -4.32 -7.08 -3.61
CA TRP A 60 -5.16 -7.05 -2.43
C TRP A 60 -6.22 -5.95 -2.56
N ALA A 61 -7.38 -6.21 -1.98
CA ALA A 61 -8.43 -5.21 -1.81
C ALA A 61 -8.31 -4.55 -0.44
N TYR A 62 -8.49 -3.23 -0.40
CA TYR A 62 -8.49 -2.43 0.82
C TYR A 62 -9.68 -1.49 0.83
N ASN A 63 -10.14 -1.14 2.02
CA ASN A 63 -10.96 0.05 2.16
C ASN A 63 -10.08 1.30 1.93
N ALA A 64 -10.64 2.33 1.29
CA ALA A 64 -9.93 3.57 1.01
C ALA A 64 -9.35 4.25 2.27
N ASN A 65 -9.93 4.02 3.46
CA ASN A 65 -9.42 4.55 4.72
C ASN A 65 -8.13 3.86 5.23
N GLU A 66 -7.75 2.73 4.63
CA GLU A 66 -6.52 2.00 4.98
C GLU A 66 -5.30 2.50 4.20
N LEU A 67 -5.54 3.28 3.14
CA LEU A 67 -4.53 3.67 2.16
C LEU A 67 -4.21 5.17 2.22
N SER A 68 -2.97 5.51 1.84
CA SER A 68 -2.53 6.88 1.60
C SER A 68 -1.80 6.98 0.26
N LEU A 69 -1.80 8.17 -0.35
CA LEU A 69 -1.09 8.39 -1.61
C LEU A 69 0.41 8.51 -1.38
N ALA A 70 1.23 7.85 -2.19
CA ALA A 70 2.70 7.92 -2.09
C ALA A 70 3.24 9.35 -2.20
N LYS A 71 2.54 10.24 -2.93
CA LYS A 71 2.91 11.66 -3.06
C LYS A 71 2.94 12.42 -1.72
N GLU A 72 2.26 11.90 -0.70
CA GLU A 72 2.29 12.48 0.67
C GLU A 72 3.66 12.31 1.33
N LEU A 73 4.53 11.46 0.77
CA LEU A 73 5.89 11.20 1.24
C LEU A 73 6.97 11.98 0.48
N LYS A 74 6.58 12.82 -0.51
CA LYS A 74 7.49 13.44 -1.50
C LYS A 74 8.72 14.14 -0.91
N ASP A 75 8.58 14.77 0.26
CA ASP A 75 9.64 15.58 0.87
C ASP A 75 10.26 14.91 2.11
N MET A 76 9.99 13.62 2.34
CA MET A 76 10.64 12.86 3.41
C MET A 76 12.03 12.39 3.00
N THR A 77 12.98 12.51 3.94
CA THR A 77 14.26 11.81 3.82
C THR A 77 14.05 10.32 4.03
N ILE A 78 14.96 9.51 3.47
CA ILE A 78 14.96 8.05 3.66
C ILE A 78 14.95 7.69 5.15
N GLU A 79 15.77 8.37 5.96
CA GLU A 79 15.81 8.16 7.41
C GLU A 79 14.46 8.41 8.09
N LYS A 80 13.78 9.52 7.76
CA LYS A 80 12.46 9.83 8.32
C LYS A 80 11.42 8.79 7.91
N LEU A 81 11.48 8.35 6.65
CA LEU A 81 10.59 7.31 6.14
C LEU A 81 10.81 5.98 6.87
N SER A 82 12.06 5.52 6.97
CA SER A 82 12.44 4.30 7.67
C SER A 82 12.03 4.32 9.14
N ASN A 83 12.30 5.40 9.86
CA ASN A 83 11.94 5.50 11.28
C ASN A 83 10.42 5.58 11.51
N LYS A 84 9.68 6.21 10.58
CA LYS A 84 8.22 6.37 10.72
C LYS A 84 7.47 5.06 10.52
N PHE A 85 7.93 4.22 9.59
CA PHE A 85 7.22 3.02 9.15
C PHE A 85 7.97 1.72 9.46
N ASP A 86 9.08 1.80 10.20
CA ASP A 86 9.97 0.68 10.52
C ASP A 86 10.40 -0.12 9.26
N LEU A 87 10.90 0.61 8.25
CA LEU A 87 11.23 0.04 6.94
C LEU A 87 12.73 -0.05 6.70
N GLN A 88 13.14 -1.18 6.12
CA GLN A 88 14.44 -1.32 5.46
C GLN A 88 14.31 -0.97 3.97
N VAL A 89 14.98 0.10 3.53
CA VAL A 89 14.93 0.56 2.14
C VAL A 89 16.05 -0.11 1.34
N PHE A 90 15.67 -0.88 0.33
CA PHE A 90 16.57 -1.41 -0.69
C PHE A 90 16.41 -0.55 -1.95
N ALA A 91 17.48 0.11 -2.37
CA ALA A 91 17.51 0.91 -3.58
C ALA A 91 18.71 0.50 -4.43
N GLU A 92 18.49 0.31 -5.73
CA GLU A 92 19.55 0.18 -6.72
C GLU A 92 19.67 1.51 -7.47
N TYR A 93 20.90 1.92 -7.73
CA TYR A 93 21.17 3.07 -8.59
C TYR A 93 20.94 2.64 -10.05
N LEU A 94 20.10 3.39 -10.78
CA LEU A 94 19.84 3.19 -12.21
C LEU A 94 20.71 4.11 -13.06
#